data_AF-A0A8J3C8P7-F1
#
_entry.id   AF-A0A8J3C8P7-F1
#
_cell.length_a   1.000
_cell.length_b   1.000
_cell.length_c   1.000
_cell.angle_alpha   90.00
_cell.angle_beta   90.00
_cell.angle_gamma   90.00
#
_symmetry.space_group_name_H-M   'P 1'
#
loop_
_entity.id
_entity.type
_entity.pdbx_description
1 polymer ?
#
loop_
_entity_poly.entity_id
_entity_poly.type
_entity_poly.pdbx_seq_one_letter_code
_entity_poly.pdbx_strand_id
1 'polypeptide(L)'
;MPLVDATATPGHGATTALALLTIIITLCYLGLCAVWPFRACRHCGGTGRRKGPFGGIRLCRHCDGTGLRLRTGRRLLNATRRWQRRHRDPGSTRQGDSPRRI
;
A
#
# COMPACT_ATOMS: atom_id res chain seq x y z
N MET A 1 8.07 46.86 10.45
CA MET A 1 8.52 46.52 9.09
C MET A 1 9.84 45.77 9.21
N PRO A 2 9.83 44.44 9.48
CA PRO A 2 11.07 43.66 9.52
C PRO A 2 11.63 43.51 8.10
N LEU A 3 12.84 44.04 7.91
CA LEU A 3 13.74 43.66 6.83
C LEU A 3 13.96 42.15 6.90
N VAL A 4 13.56 41.44 5.84
CA VAL A 4 13.92 40.04 5.64
C VAL A 4 15.39 39.99 5.26
N ASP A 5 16.23 39.86 6.28
CA ASP A 5 17.66 39.61 6.12
C ASP A 5 17.90 38.20 5.58
N ALA A 6 18.76 38.15 4.55
CA ALA A 6 19.61 37.05 4.16
C ALA A 6 18.99 35.64 4.01
N THR A 7 18.45 35.33 2.84
CA THR A 7 18.77 34.01 2.24
C THR A 7 20.03 34.15 1.40
N ALA A 8 21.18 34.10 2.08
CA ALA A 8 22.44 33.83 1.42
C ALA A 8 22.24 32.61 0.50
N THR A 9 22.65 32.76 -0.75
CA THR A 9 22.77 31.66 -1.69
C THR A 9 24.16 31.06 -1.55
N PRO A 10 24.34 29.93 -0.83
CA PRO A 10 25.47 29.07 -1.14
C PRO A 10 24.96 27.66 -1.46
N GLY A 11 25.17 27.19 -2.69
CA GLY A 11 25.07 25.77 -3.02
C GLY A 11 23.67 25.22 -3.30
N HIS A 12 22.86 25.90 -4.14
CA HIS A 12 21.62 25.31 -4.69
C HIS A 12 21.86 23.96 -5.40
N GLY A 13 23.05 23.75 -5.96
CA GLY A 13 23.43 22.46 -6.55
C GLY A 13 23.46 21.30 -5.55
N ALA A 14 23.94 21.54 -4.32
CA ALA A 14 24.00 20.50 -3.30
C ALA A 14 22.60 20.14 -2.77
N THR A 15 21.76 21.15 -2.51
CA THR A 15 20.39 20.91 -2.02
C THR A 15 19.50 20.27 -3.08
N THR A 16 19.58 20.71 -4.33
CA THR A 16 18.85 20.07 -5.45
C THR A 16 19.32 18.64 -5.70
N ALA A 17 20.63 18.37 -5.65
CA ALA A 17 21.15 17.01 -5.77
C ALA A 17 20.66 16.08 -4.65
N LEU A 18 20.66 16.55 -3.41
CA LEU A 18 20.13 15.79 -2.26
C LEU A 18 18.62 15.55 -2.39
N ALA A 19 17.86 16.55 -2.83
CA ALA A 19 16.42 16.41 -3.08
C ALA A 19 16.13 15.37 -4.18
N LEU A 20 16.86 15.42 -5.30
CA LEU A 20 16.70 14.43 -6.38
C LEU A 20 17.08 13.02 -5.91
N LEU A 21 18.18 12.88 -5.16
CA LEU A 21 18.61 11.59 -4.61
C LEU A 21 17.54 10.99 -3.69
N THR A 22 16.99 11.78 -2.77
CA THR A 22 15.94 11.31 -1.85
C THR A 22 14.67 10.91 -2.60
N ILE A 23 14.27 11.65 -3.64
CA ILE A 23 13.15 11.29 -4.50
C ILE A 23 13.42 9.96 -5.20
N ILE A 24 14.61 9.79 -5.81
CA ILE A 24 14.99 8.55 -6.51
C ILE A 24 14.98 7.36 -5.55
N ILE A 25 15.57 7.48 -4.36
CA ILE A 25 15.57 6.42 -3.35
C ILE A 25 14.15 6.07 -2.94
N THR A 26 13.30 7.07 -2.74
CA THR A 26 11.89 6.87 -2.37
C THR A 26 11.12 6.14 -3.47
N LEU A 27 11.28 6.56 -4.74
CA LEU A 27 10.67 5.90 -5.89
C LEU A 27 11.19 4.48 -6.08
N CYS A 28 12.48 4.25 -5.89
CA CYS A 28 13.10 2.93 -6.00
C CYS A 28 12.60 2.00 -4.89
N TYR A 29 12.48 2.48 -3.65
CA TYR A 29 11.89 1.74 -2.54
C TYR A 29 10.42 1.39 -2.79
N LEU A 30 9.64 2.34 -3.29
CA LEU A 30 8.24 2.12 -3.69
C LEU A 30 8.14 1.10 -4.84
N GLY A 31 9.03 1.20 -5.83
CA GLY A 31 9.17 0.27 -6.95
C GLY A 31 9.49 -1.14 -6.47
N LEU A 32 10.48 -1.32 -5.59
CA LEU A 32 10.80 -2.61 -4.97
C LEU A 32 9.62 -3.17 -4.18
N CYS A 33 8.90 -2.33 -3.43
CA CYS A 33 7.68 -2.72 -2.72
C CYS A 33 6.54 -3.13 -3.65
N ALA A 34 6.54 -2.64 -4.90
CA ALA A 34 5.57 -2.99 -5.93
C ALA A 34 5.96 -4.26 -6.70
N VAL A 35 7.25 -4.44 -7.02
CA VAL A 35 7.80 -5.61 -7.77
C VAL A 35 7.84 -6.87 -6.90
N TRP A 36 8.11 -6.74 -5.59
CA TRP A 36 7.99 -7.82 -4.61
C TRP A 36 6.80 -7.59 -3.65
N PRO A 37 5.56 -7.68 -4.15
CA PRO A 37 4.36 -7.38 -3.37
C PRO A 37 3.99 -8.51 -2.40
N PHE A 38 4.73 -9.62 -2.41
CA PHE A 38 4.45 -10.78 -1.60
C PHE A 38 5.64 -11.12 -0.72
N ARG A 39 5.38 -11.23 0.57
CA ARG A 39 6.32 -11.88 1.50
C ARG A 39 5.74 -13.23 1.86
N ALA A 40 6.58 -14.26 2.01
CA ALA A 40 6.14 -15.53 2.56
C ALA A 40 5.50 -15.30 3.94
N CYS A 41 4.36 -15.94 4.19
CA CYS A 41 3.71 -15.85 5.49
C CYS A 41 4.64 -16.47 6.54
N ARG A 42 5.10 -15.68 7.53
CA ARG A 42 6.03 -16.14 8.59
C ARG A 42 5.50 -17.32 9.40
N HIS A 43 4.17 -17.50 9.42
CA HIS A 43 3.52 -18.54 10.19
C HIS A 43 3.52 -19.90 9.47
N CYS A 44 3.35 -19.95 8.16
CA CYS A 44 3.41 -21.20 7.39
C CYS A 44 4.68 -21.35 6.54
N GLY A 45 5.60 -20.38 6.59
CA GLY A 45 6.83 -20.40 5.82
C GLY A 45 6.63 -20.28 4.30
N GLY A 46 5.47 -19.81 3.84
CA GLY A 46 5.16 -19.74 2.40
C GLY A 46 4.28 -20.88 1.87
N THR A 47 4.04 -21.93 2.65
CA THR A 47 3.34 -23.14 2.17
C THR A 47 1.81 -23.02 2.11
N GLY A 48 1.24 -22.00 2.78
CA GLY A 48 -0.22 -21.82 2.89
C GLY A 48 -0.92 -22.85 3.79
N ARG A 49 -0.22 -23.88 4.24
CA ARG A 49 -0.78 -25.05 4.94
C ARG A 49 -0.01 -25.30 6.24
N ARG A 50 -0.69 -25.85 7.24
CA ARG A 50 -0.11 -26.23 8.54
C ARG A 50 -0.54 -27.67 8.83
N LYS A 51 0.41 -28.52 9.25
CA LYS A 51 0.07 -29.85 9.78
C LYS A 51 -0.60 -29.67 11.14
N GLY A 52 -1.78 -30.27 11.29
CA GLY A 52 -2.49 -30.37 12.56
C GLY A 52 -1.90 -31.49 13.43
N PRO A 53 -2.21 -31.48 14.73
CA PRO A 53 -1.69 -32.46 15.68
C PRO A 53 -2.10 -33.91 15.37
N PHE A 54 -3.22 -34.11 14.67
CA PHE A 54 -3.73 -35.43 14.27
C PHE A 54 -3.50 -35.73 12.77
N GLY A 55 -2.40 -35.26 12.18
CA GLY A 55 -2.02 -35.58 10.80
C GLY A 55 -2.80 -34.86 9.69
N GLY A 56 -3.92 -34.19 10.00
CA GLY A 56 -4.69 -33.41 9.03
C GLY A 56 -3.98 -32.13 8.55
N ILE A 57 -4.06 -31.83 7.26
CA ILE A 57 -3.54 -30.56 6.71
C ILE A 57 -4.62 -29.48 6.85
N ARG A 58 -4.33 -28.43 7.63
CA ARG A 58 -5.22 -27.27 7.82
C ARG A 58 -4.69 -26.08 7.01
N LEU A 59 -5.60 -25.24 6.50
CA LEU A 59 -5.20 -23.95 5.93
C LEU A 59 -4.63 -23.05 7.03
N CYS A 60 -3.59 -22.28 6.69
CA CYS A 60 -3.08 -21.28 7.62
C CYS A 60 -4.09 -20.13 7.76
N ARG A 61 -4.66 -19.96 8.97
CA ARG A 61 -5.64 -18.90 9.31
C ARG A 61 -5.09 -17.47 9.20
N HIS A 62 -3.78 -17.29 9.08
CA HIS A 62 -3.14 -15.97 9.02
C HIS A 62 -2.93 -15.45 7.60
N CYS A 63 -2.99 -16.33 6.61
CA CYS A 63 -2.91 -16.00 5.18
C CYS A 63 -4.07 -16.60 4.39
N ASP A 64 -5.09 -17.14 5.07
CA ASP A 64 -6.25 -17.82 4.48
C ASP A 64 -5.86 -18.82 3.38
N GLY A 65 -4.84 -19.64 3.65
CA GLY A 65 -4.38 -20.67 2.70
C GLY A 65 -3.51 -20.19 1.54
N THR A 66 -3.36 -18.88 1.33
CA THR A 66 -2.60 -18.35 0.19
C THR A 66 -1.08 -18.56 0.30
N GLY A 67 -0.55 -18.74 1.52
CA GLY A 67 0.90 -18.86 1.77
C GLY A 67 1.68 -17.56 1.66
N LEU A 68 1.07 -16.52 1.10
CA LEU A 68 1.70 -15.22 0.85
C LEU A 68 0.99 -14.13 1.68
N ARG A 69 1.74 -13.23 2.30
CA ARG A 69 1.20 -11.98 2.86
C ARG A 69 1.46 -10.84 1.88
N LEU A 70 0.40 -10.11 1.53
CA LEU A 70 0.50 -8.88 0.74
C LEU A 70 1.29 -7.80 1.50
N ARG A 71 2.41 -7.38 0.89
CA ARG A 71 3.18 -6.20 1.27
C ARG A 71 2.40 -4.94 0.86
N THR A 72 2.75 -3.81 1.48
CA THR A 72 1.99 -2.55 1.43
C THR A 72 1.72 -2.04 0.00
N GLY A 73 2.62 -2.31 -0.95
CA GLY A 73 2.48 -1.89 -2.35
C GLY A 73 1.19 -2.37 -3.02
N ARG A 74 0.82 -3.65 -2.86
CA ARG A 74 -0.45 -4.17 -3.40
C ARG A 74 -1.68 -3.69 -2.65
N ARG A 75 -1.55 -3.39 -1.34
CA ARG A 75 -2.62 -2.77 -0.57
C ARG A 75 -2.91 -1.37 -1.09
N LEU A 76 -1.86 -0.62 -1.42
CA LEU A 76 -1.96 0.71 -2.00
C LEU A 76 -2.62 0.66 -3.38
N LEU A 77 -2.21 -0.25 -4.26
CA LEU A 77 -2.86 -0.45 -5.56
C LEU A 77 -4.34 -0.85 -5.43
N ASN A 78 -4.68 -1.71 -4.47
CA ASN A 78 -6.08 -2.05 -4.21
C ASN A 78 -6.86 -0.88 -3.58
N ALA A 79 -6.20 -0.03 -2.79
CA ALA A 79 -6.79 1.18 -2.23
C ALA A 79 -7.01 2.25 -3.29
N THR A 80 -6.03 2.50 -4.17
CA THR A 80 -6.14 3.44 -5.29
C THR A 80 -7.20 2.98 -6.28
N ARG A 81 -7.26 1.69 -6.63
CA ARG A 81 -8.35 1.13 -7.45
C ARG A 81 -9.72 1.32 -6.81
N ARG A 82 -9.83 1.17 -5.47
CA ARG A 82 -11.08 1.46 -4.74
C ARG A 82 -11.43 2.93 -4.77
N TRP A 83 -10.45 3.81 -4.60
CA TRP A 83 -10.61 5.27 -4.70
C TRP A 83 -11.04 5.69 -6.10
N GLN A 84 -10.39 5.17 -7.15
CA GLN A 84 -10.74 5.41 -8.54
C GLN A 84 -12.17 4.97 -8.86
N ARG A 85 -12.64 3.81 -8.36
CA ARG A 85 -14.04 3.42 -8.52
C ARG A 85 -15.00 4.42 -7.89
N ARG A 86 -14.75 4.83 -6.64
CA ARG A 86 -15.57 5.84 -5.95
C ARG A 86 -15.61 7.19 -6.68
N HIS A 87 -14.47 7.63 -7.22
CA HIS A 87 -14.40 8.90 -7.95
C HIS A 87 -14.90 8.83 -9.39
N ARG A 88 -14.81 7.65 -10.01
CA ARG A 88 -15.35 7.40 -11.37
C ARG A 88 -16.86 7.24 -11.38
N ASP A 89 -17.49 7.07 -10.21
CA ASP A 89 -18.94 7.16 -10.02
C ASP A 89 -19.34 8.53 -9.41
N PRO A 90 -19.21 9.67 -10.12
CA PRO A 90 -19.77 10.95 -9.66
C PRO A 90 -21.31 11.00 -9.74
N GLY A 91 -21.97 9.88 -10.10
CA GLY A 91 -23.39 9.81 -10.43
C GLY A 91 -24.29 9.08 -9.41
N SER A 92 -23.80 8.55 -8.28
CA SER A 92 -24.66 7.81 -7.33
C SER A 92 -25.42 8.71 -6.34
N THR A 93 -25.66 9.96 -6.68
CA THR A 93 -26.53 10.85 -5.88
C THR A 93 -27.98 10.39 -6.09
N ARG A 94 -28.59 9.88 -5.02
CA ARG A 94 -29.99 9.39 -4.90
C ARG A 94 -30.25 7.94 -5.33
N GLN A 95 -29.88 6.99 -4.47
CA GLN A 95 -30.81 5.90 -4.18
C GLN A 95 -31.02 5.84 -2.68
N GLY A 96 -31.68 6.89 -2.19
CA GLY A 96 -32.34 6.85 -0.91
C GLY A 96 -33.52 5.90 -1.00
N ASP A 97 -33.57 5.01 -0.03
CA ASP A 97 -34.80 4.70 0.70
C ASP A 97 -35.92 4.01 -0.10
N SER A 98 -35.83 2.68 -0.17
CA SER A 98 -37.02 1.85 -0.37
C SER A 98 -37.59 1.55 1.01
N PRO A 99 -38.78 2.06 1.37
CA PRO A 99 -39.42 1.65 2.61
C PRO A 99 -39.75 0.17 2.47
N ARG A 100 -39.23 -0.64 3.41
CA ARG A 100 -39.68 -2.02 3.58
C ARG A 100 -41.17 -1.98 3.81
N ARG A 101 -41.91 -2.40 2.79
CA ARG A 101 -43.32 -2.72 2.86
C ARG A 101 -43.46 -3.93 3.80
N ILE A 102 -44.07 -3.72 4.95
CA ILE A 102 -44.67 -4.76 5.81
C ILE A 102 -46.08 -4.31 6.09
#